data_AF-A0A2W4K8K4-F1
#
_entry.id   AF-A0A2W4K8K4-F1
#
_cell.length_a   1.000
_cell.length_b   1.000
_cell.length_c   1.000
_cell.angle_alpha   90.00
_cell.angle_beta   90.00
_cell.angle_gamma   90.00
#
_symmetry.space_group_name_H-M   'P 1'
#
loop_
_entity.id
_entity.type
_entity.pdbx_description
1 polymer ?
#
loop_
_entity_poly.entity_id
_entity_poly.type
_entity_poly.pdbx_seq_one_letter_code
_entity_poly.pdbx_strand_id
1 'polypeptide(L)' 'RQILHITYGSILTAKDERGNYLFKDRIYNALGDYEEDYYEALEEHIGRHLSSLGVV' A
#
# COMPACT_ATOMS: atom_id res chain seq x y z
N ARG A 1 -2.11 -11.44 2.70
CA ARG A 1 -1.73 -10.83 1.40
C ARG A 1 -2.85 -10.96 0.35
N GLN A 2 -3.35 -12.16 0.04
CA GLN A 2 -4.29 -12.38 -1.07
C GLN A 2 -5.58 -11.54 -1.02
N ILE A 3 -6.32 -11.55 0.09
CA ILE A 3 -7.59 -10.80 0.21
C ILE A 3 -7.34 -9.30 -0.02
N LEU A 4 -6.40 -8.70 0.71
CA LEU A 4 -6.04 -7.30 0.55
C LEU A 4 -5.58 -6.95 -0.87
N HIS A 5 -4.81 -7.84 -1.51
CA HIS A 5 -4.29 -7.66 -2.86
C HIS A 5 -5.38 -7.78 -3.95
N ILE A 6 -6.44 -8.54 -3.70
CA ILE A 6 -7.58 -8.66 -4.63
C ILE A 6 -8.59 -7.53 -4.38
N THR A 7 -8.77 -7.10 -3.13
CA THR A 7 -9.81 -6.14 -2.75
C THR A 7 -9.32 -4.69 -2.62
N TYR A 8 -8.06 -4.37 -2.93
CA TYR A 8 -7.54 -3.00 -2.81
C TYR A 8 -8.35 -1.99 -3.64
N GLY A 9 -8.82 -2.39 -4.83
CA GLY A 9 -9.68 -1.55 -5.67
C GLY A 9 -11.00 -1.21 -4.99
N SER A 10 -11.66 -2.19 -4.36
CA SER A 10 -12.90 -1.96 -3.60
C SER A 10 -12.65 -1.10 -2.37
N ILE A 11 -11.53 -1.28 -1.66
CA ILE A 11 -11.19 -0.48 -0.48
C ILE A 11 -10.94 0.98 -0.86
N LEU A 12 -10.22 1.24 -1.95
CA LEU A 12 -9.89 2.60 -2.40
C LEU A 12 -11.08 3.32 -3.08
N THR A 13 -12.07 2.58 -3.57
CA THR A 13 -13.27 3.13 -4.22
C THR A 13 -14.52 3.10 -3.35
N ALA A 14 -14.46 2.50 -2.15
CA ALA A 14 -15.58 2.47 -1.22
C ALA A 14 -15.98 3.89 -0.81
N LYS A 15 -17.27 4.20 -0.96
CA LYS A 15 -17.86 5.51 -0.68
C LYS A 15 -19.02 5.41 0.30
N ASP A 16 -19.25 6.48 1.07
CA ASP A 16 -20.45 6.63 1.89
C ASP A 16 -21.69 7.00 1.03
N GLU A 17 -22.85 7.10 1.66
CA GLU A 17 -24.10 7.53 1.02
C GLU A 17 -24.05 8.96 0.45
N ARG A 18 -23.04 9.75 0.84
CA ARG A 18 -22.80 11.14 0.40
C ARG A 18 -21.74 11.22 -0.71
N GLY A 19 -21.15 10.09 -1.13
CA GLY A 19 -20.14 10.01 -2.18
C GLY A 19 -18.69 10.26 -1.72
N ASN A 20 -18.43 10.42 -0.42
CA ASN A 20 -17.09 10.60 0.13
C ASN A 20 -16.36 9.26 0.22
N TYR A 21 -15.05 9.24 -0.01
CA TYR A 21 -14.28 8.01 0.14
C TYR A 21 -14.16 7.60 1.60
N LEU A 22 -14.43 6.33 1.90
CA LEU A 22 -14.41 5.81 3.26
C LEU A 22 -12.98 5.61 3.80
N PHE A 23 -12.08 5.16 2.94
CA PHE A 23 -10.73 4.72 3.36
C PHE A 23 -9.60 5.40 2.60
N LYS A 24 -9.86 5.82 1.35
CA LYS A 24 -8.85 6.35 0.44
C LYS A 24 -8.01 7.44 1.09
N ASP A 25 -8.64 8.52 1.55
CA ASP A 25 -7.92 9.70 2.04
C ASP A 25 -7.10 9.39 3.30
N ARG A 26 -7.64 8.55 4.19
CA ARG A 26 -6.91 8.10 5.40
C ARG A 26 -5.69 7.24 5.05
N ILE A 27 -5.83 6.36 4.06
CA ILE A 27 -4.71 5.51 3.60
C ILE A 27 -3.63 6.39 2.96
N TYR A 28 -3.99 7.32 2.09
CA TYR A 28 -3.01 8.22 1.45
C TYR A 28 -2.33 9.16 2.45
N ASN A 29 -3.08 9.71 3.42
CA ASN A 29 -2.49 10.53 4.46
C ASN A 29 -1.50 9.73 5.30
N ALA A 30 -1.87 8.51 5.73
CA ALA A 30 -0.95 7.65 6.47
C ALA A 30 0.30 7.28 5.66
N LEU A 31 0.16 7.01 4.35
CA LEU A 31 1.33 6.76 3.50
C LEU A 31 2.23 7.99 3.35
N GLY A 32 1.67 9.20 3.37
CA GLY A 32 2.46 10.44 3.36
C GLY A 32 3.11 10.74 4.71
N ASP A 33 2.40 10.51 5.82
CA ASP A 33 2.90 10.76 7.18
C ASP A 33 4.04 9.80 7.56
N TYR A 34 4.02 8.58 7.01
CA TYR A 34 5.02 7.53 7.25
C TYR A 34 5.81 7.18 5.97
N GLU A 35 6.12 8.19 5.16
CA GLU A 35 6.78 8.01 3.86
C GLU A 35 8.16 7.32 4.00
N GLU A 36 8.97 7.70 4.99
CA GLU A 36 10.28 7.08 5.24
C GLU A 36 10.16 5.59 5.59
N ASP A 37 9.23 5.25 6.49
CA ASP A 37 8.97 3.84 6.87
C ASP A 37 8.48 3.02 5.66
N TYR A 38 7.70 3.65 4.78
CA TYR A 38 7.22 3.03 3.55
C TYR A 38 8.38 2.74 2.58
N TYR A 39 9.33 3.67 2.42
CA TYR A 39 10.52 3.46 1.59
C TYR A 39 11.42 2.36 2.15
N GLU A 40 11.69 2.35 3.46
CA GLU A 40 12.50 1.31 4.09
C GLU A 40 11.88 -0.09 3.89
N ALA A 41 10.57 -0.20 4.11
CA ALA A 41 9.85 -1.46 3.89
C ALA A 41 9.89 -1.92 2.43
N LEU A 42 9.85 -0.98 1.48
CA LEU A 42 9.98 -1.24 0.05
C LEU A 42 11.38 -1.73 -0.31
N GLU A 43 12.41 -1.05 0.17
CA GLU A 43 13.81 -1.41 -0.07
C GLU A 43 14.10 -2.81 0.48
N GLU A 44 13.69 -3.09 1.72
CA GLU A 44 13.89 -4.41 2.32
C GLU A 44 13.11 -5.50 1.55
N HIS A 45 11.85 -5.22 1.20
CA HIS A 45 11.02 -6.17 0.48
C HIS A 45 11.60 -6.49 -0.89
N ILE A 46 11.85 -5.48 -1.73
CA ILE A 46 12.35 -5.66 -3.08
C ILE A 46 13.80 -6.14 -3.07
N GLY A 47 14.64 -5.64 -2.16
CA GLY A 47 16.01 -6.09 -1.97
C GLY A 47 16.10 -7.59 -1.75
N ARG A 48 15.27 -8.16 -0.86
CA ARG A 48 15.17 -9.62 -0.67
C ARG A 48 14.80 -10.37 -1.95
N HIS A 49 13.93 -9.80 -2.79
CA HIS A 49 13.57 -10.40 -4.08
C HIS A 49 14.74 -10.33 -5.06
N LEU A 50 15.45 -9.20 -5.15
CA LEU A 50 16.62 -9.03 -6.01
C LEU A 50 17.77 -9.97 -5.62
N SER A 51 18.05 -10.11 -4.32
CA SER A 51 19.02 -11.09 -3.84
C SER A 51 18.60 -12.53 -4.12
N SER A 52 17.31 -12.84 -4.00
CA SER A 52 16.78 -14.17 -4.35
C SER A 52 16.91 -14.46 -5.86
N LEU A 53 16.96 -13.43 -6.70
CA LEU A 53 17.20 -13.52 -8.14
C LEU A 53 18.69 -13.51 -8.51
N GLY A 54 19.60 -13.34 -7.54
CA GLY A 54 21.05 -13.30 -7.76
C GLY A 54 21.53 -12.04 -8.50
N VAL A 55 20.74 -10.98 -8.49
CA VAL A 55 21.08 -9.68 -9.11
C VAL A 55 21.98 -8.85 -8.20
N VAL A 56 21.90 -9.08 -6.88
CA VAL A 56 22.69 -8.46 -5.81
C VAL A 56 23.19 -9.54 -4.87
#